data_AF-A0A2B7ZA45-F1
#
_entry.id   AF-A0A2B7ZA45-F1
#
_cell.length_a   1.000
_cell.length_b   1.000
_cell.length_c   1.000
_cell.angle_alpha   90.00
_cell.angle_beta   90.00
_cell.angle_gamma   90.00
#
_symmetry.space_group_name_H-M   'P 1'
#
loop_
_entity.id
_entity.type
_entity.pdbx_description
1 polymer ?
#
loop_
_entity_poly.entity_id
_entity_poly.type
_entity_poly.pdbx_seq_one_letter_code
_entity_poly.pdbx_strand_id
1 'polypeptide(L)'
;MLIEADRVTLLQENEPEVIDTPSESGFGQQVSRCKTCQVAVWSSYGGGPIIRFIRAGTLDQPSMVSPDVHIYTTSKAPWFTLPDNVRVHEEFYNIEQEWPEESLARQKVFMPLMEEYRRQKAAEKS
;
A
#
# COMPACT_ATOMS: atom_id res chain seq x y z
N MET A 1 -4.73 -4.64 0.38
CA MET A 1 -3.77 -5.76 0.23
C MET A 1 -2.39 -5.20 -0.04
N LEU A 2 -1.37 -5.76 0.62
CA LEU A 2 0.02 -5.32 0.56
C LEU A 2 0.89 -6.49 0.08
N ILE A 3 1.64 -6.30 -1.01
CA ILE A 3 2.42 -7.35 -1.66
C ILE A 3 3.81 -6.79 -2.01
N GLU A 4 4.87 -7.57 -1.82
CA GLU A 4 6.22 -7.22 -2.26
C GLU A 4 6.26 -7.10 -3.78
N ALA A 5 6.94 -6.09 -4.28
CA ALA A 5 6.90 -5.75 -5.70
C ALA A 5 7.49 -6.84 -6.61
N ASP A 6 8.45 -7.62 -6.11
CA ASP A 6 9.05 -8.76 -6.82
C ASP A 6 8.08 -9.95 -6.98
N ARG A 7 7.00 -9.98 -6.20
CA ARG A 7 5.90 -10.95 -6.32
C ARG A 7 4.76 -10.48 -7.23
N VAL A 8 4.90 -9.31 -7.86
CA VAL A 8 3.88 -8.76 -8.75
C VAL A 8 4.41 -8.64 -10.17
N THR A 9 4.02 -9.61 -10.99
CA THR A 9 4.38 -9.66 -12.41
C THR A 9 3.43 -8.85 -13.27
N LEU A 10 3.98 -8.01 -14.15
CA LEU A 10 3.23 -7.38 -15.23
C LEU A 10 3.01 -8.38 -16.35
N LEU A 11 1.75 -8.64 -16.69
CA LEU A 11 1.38 -9.55 -17.79
C LEU A 11 1.40 -8.86 -19.16
N GLN A 12 1.31 -7.53 -19.17
CA GLN A 12 1.38 -6.71 -20.38
C GLN A 12 2.72 -5.97 -20.42
N GLU A 13 3.24 -5.75 -21.62
CA GLU A 13 4.49 -5.00 -21.83
C GLU A 13 4.35 -3.50 -21.48
N ASN A 14 3.11 -2.99 -21.43
CA ASN A 14 2.84 -1.60 -21.07
C ASN A 14 2.95 -1.39 -19.56
N GLU A 15 4.11 -0.91 -19.11
CA GLU A 15 4.27 -0.45 -17.74
C GLU A 15 3.27 0.65 -17.39
N PRO A 16 2.68 0.63 -16.18
CA PRO A 16 1.81 1.70 -15.70
C PRO A 16 2.52 3.05 -15.70
N GLU A 17 1.76 4.10 -15.96
CA GLU A 17 2.20 5.48 -15.70
C GLU A 17 2.26 5.70 -14.19
N VAL A 18 3.37 6.24 -13.69
CA VAL A 18 3.57 6.52 -12.27
C VAL A 18 3.35 8.00 -12.02
N ILE A 19 2.41 8.32 -11.13
CA ILE A 19 2.12 9.70 -10.70
C ILE A 19 2.66 9.89 -9.28
N ASP A 20 3.65 10.77 -9.12
CA ASP A 20 4.13 11.22 -7.83
C ASP A 20 3.13 12.19 -7.20
N THR A 21 2.61 11.81 -6.03
CA THR A 21 1.61 12.56 -5.27
C THR A 21 2.23 13.01 -3.94
N PRO A 22 2.12 14.30 -3.55
CA PRO A 22 2.57 14.76 -2.24
C PRO A 22 1.87 14.02 -1.09
N SER A 23 2.52 14.00 0.08
CA SER A 23 1.95 13.45 1.31
C SER A 23 2.48 14.21 2.52
N GLU A 24 1.72 14.25 3.61
CA GLU A 24 2.13 14.87 4.88
C GLU A 24 3.46 14.34 5.44
N SER A 25 3.81 13.08 5.16
CA SER A 25 5.09 12.48 5.58
C SER A 25 6.33 13.05 4.89
N GLY A 26 6.18 13.88 3.85
CA GLY A 26 7.28 14.37 3.01
C GLY A 26 7.88 13.35 2.04
N PHE A 27 7.58 12.04 2.18
CA PHE A 27 8.07 11.00 1.29
C PHE A 27 7.27 10.85 -0.01
N GLY A 28 6.05 11.40 -0.04
CA GLY A 28 5.12 11.29 -1.16
C GLY A 28 4.54 9.89 -1.31
N GLN A 29 3.76 9.72 -2.36
CA GLN A 29 3.12 8.48 -2.77
C GLN A 29 3.26 8.33 -4.27
N GLN A 30 3.56 7.12 -4.74
CA GLN A 30 3.59 6.82 -6.17
C GLN A 30 2.32 6.05 -6.52
N VAL A 31 1.51 6.59 -7.42
CA VAL A 31 0.28 5.95 -7.88
C VAL A 31 0.48 5.45 -9.30
N SER A 32 0.46 4.13 -9.47
CA SER A 32 0.63 3.47 -10.77
C SER A 32 -0.73 3.29 -11.45
N ARG A 33 -0.89 3.85 -12.65
CA ARG A 33 -2.13 3.85 -13.45
C ARG A 33 -1.94 3.18 -14.79
N CYS A 34 -2.98 2.48 -15.26
CA CYS A 34 -3.03 2.02 -16.63
C CYS A 34 -2.98 3.23 -17.58
N LYS A 35 -2.07 3.23 -18.55
CA LYS A 35 -1.91 4.33 -19.52
C LYS A 35 -3.16 4.57 -20.37
N THR A 36 -3.96 3.53 -20.60
CA THR A 36 -5.15 3.59 -21.46
C THR A 36 -6.39 4.09 -20.72
N CYS A 37 -6.78 3.41 -19.63
CA CYS A 37 -8.01 3.74 -18.90
C CYS A 37 -7.79 4.59 -17.66
N GLN A 38 -6.53 4.88 -17.32
CA GLN A 38 -6.14 5.71 -16.18
C GLN A 38 -6.57 5.18 -14.79
N VAL A 39 -7.07 3.94 -14.73
CA VAL A 39 -7.38 3.23 -13.48
C VAL A 39 -6.08 2.98 -12.72
N ALA A 40 -6.06 3.35 -11.43
CA ALA A 40 -4.97 3.03 -10.54
C ALA A 40 -4.98 1.53 -10.21
N VAL A 41 -3.86 0.85 -10.43
CA VAL A 41 -3.71 -0.59 -10.19
C VAL A 41 -2.99 -0.89 -8.88
N TRP A 42 -2.04 -0.04 -8.49
CA TRP A 42 -1.44 -0.07 -7.16
C TRP A 42 -0.86 1.29 -6.77
N SER A 43 -0.53 1.43 -5.50
CA SER A 43 0.26 2.54 -4.97
C SER A 43 1.52 2.03 -4.26
N SER A 44 2.54 2.86 -4.17
CA SER A 44 3.72 2.65 -3.31
C SER A 44 3.85 3.83 -2.34
N TYR A 45 3.89 3.53 -1.03
CA TYR A 45 3.90 4.54 0.04
C TYR A 45 5.22 4.55 0.80
N GLY A 46 5.52 5.68 1.45
CA GLY A 46 6.67 5.78 2.35
C GLY A 46 8.00 5.77 1.61
N GLY A 47 7.99 6.25 0.36
CA GLY A 47 9.16 6.41 -0.50
C GLY A 47 9.80 5.09 -0.83
N GLY A 48 9.31 4.38 -1.85
CA GLY A 48 10.05 3.25 -2.45
C GLY A 48 9.16 2.25 -3.17
N PRO A 49 9.61 1.67 -4.28
CA PRO A 49 8.82 0.74 -5.10
C PRO A 49 8.81 -0.69 -4.55
N ILE A 50 9.27 -0.93 -3.32
CA ILE A 50 9.51 -2.29 -2.79
C ILE A 50 8.21 -3.00 -2.42
N ILE A 51 7.19 -2.23 -2.02
CA ILE A 51 5.89 -2.75 -1.66
C ILE A 51 4.80 -2.10 -2.50
N ARG A 52 3.91 -2.92 -3.05
CA ARG A 52 2.74 -2.51 -3.82
C ARG A 52 1.47 -2.72 -3.02
N PHE A 53 0.70 -1.64 -2.89
CA PHE A 53 -0.64 -1.64 -2.32
C PHE A 53 -1.64 -1.82 -3.45
N ILE A 54 -1.99 -3.08 -3.71
CA ILE A 54 -2.86 -3.48 -4.83
C ILE A 54 -4.29 -2.99 -4.58
N ARG A 55 -4.91 -2.40 -5.61
CA ARG A 55 -6.32 -2.00 -5.57
C ARG A 55 -7.21 -3.24 -5.72
N ALA A 56 -7.85 -3.67 -4.64
CA ALA A 56 -8.67 -4.89 -4.64
C ALA A 56 -9.78 -4.88 -5.71
N GLY A 57 -10.37 -3.71 -6.00
CA GLY A 57 -11.41 -3.57 -7.02
C GLY A 57 -10.95 -3.77 -8.46
N THR A 58 -9.65 -3.90 -8.72
CA THR A 58 -9.11 -4.19 -10.06
C THR A 58 -8.75 -5.67 -10.26
N LEU A 59 -9.03 -6.52 -9.27
CA LEU A 59 -8.86 -7.97 -9.40
C LEU A 59 -10.04 -8.57 -10.17
N ASP A 60 -9.84 -9.71 -10.83
CA ASP A 60 -10.91 -10.42 -11.53
C ASP A 60 -12.01 -10.93 -10.57
N GLN A 61 -11.62 -11.25 -9.32
CA GLN A 61 -12.52 -11.71 -8.26
C GLN A 61 -12.42 -10.80 -7.03
N PRO A 62 -12.92 -9.55 -7.11
CA PRO A 62 -12.72 -8.56 -6.05
C PRO A 62 -13.46 -8.94 -4.75
N SER A 63 -14.56 -9.70 -4.85
CA SER A 63 -15.34 -10.18 -3.70
C SER A 63 -14.60 -11.20 -2.82
N MET A 64 -13.51 -11.78 -3.31
CA MET A 64 -12.66 -12.70 -2.54
C MET A 64 -11.72 -11.97 -1.57
N VAL A 65 -11.65 -10.64 -1.64
CA VAL A 65 -10.77 -9.82 -0.81
C VAL A 65 -11.62 -8.91 0.06
N SER A 66 -11.61 -9.16 1.37
CA SER A 66 -12.15 -8.27 2.38
C SER A 66 -11.02 -7.59 3.17
N PRO A 67 -11.23 -6.38 3.71
CA PRO A 67 -10.28 -5.78 4.62
C PRO A 67 -10.19 -6.57 5.93
N ASP A 68 -8.98 -6.82 6.42
CA ASP A 68 -8.75 -7.39 7.76
C ASP A 68 -8.93 -6.35 8.88
N VAL A 69 -8.69 -5.08 8.54
CA VAL A 69 -8.71 -3.92 9.44
C VAL A 69 -9.18 -2.66 8.73
N HIS A 70 -9.84 -1.78 9.48
CA HIS A 70 -10.04 -0.38 9.14
C HIS A 70 -9.15 0.50 10.02
N ILE A 71 -8.39 1.42 9.42
CA ILE A 71 -7.48 2.35 10.12
C ILE A 71 -7.87 3.80 9.84
N TYR A 72 -7.38 4.73 10.66
CA TYR A 72 -7.66 6.16 10.55
C TYR A 72 -9.17 6.50 10.61
N THR A 73 -9.93 5.72 11.38
CA THR A 73 -11.40 5.84 11.40
C THR A 73 -11.93 7.07 12.11
N THR A 74 -11.08 7.81 12.82
CA THR A 74 -11.37 9.15 13.34
C THR A 74 -11.76 10.13 12.22
N SER A 75 -11.25 9.93 11.00
CA SER A 75 -11.54 10.75 9.82
C SER A 75 -12.66 10.21 8.93
N LYS A 76 -13.35 9.14 9.34
CA LYS A 76 -14.40 8.51 8.50
C LYS A 76 -15.56 9.47 8.26
N ALA A 77 -16.14 9.42 7.06
CA ALA A 77 -17.35 10.19 6.77
C ALA A 77 -18.50 9.77 7.72
N PRO A 78 -19.33 10.71 8.22
CA PRO A 78 -20.40 10.38 9.18
C PRO A 78 -21.41 9.35 8.68
N TRP A 79 -21.67 9.33 7.36
CA TRP A 79 -22.60 8.41 6.71
C TRP A 79 -22.02 7.01 6.46
N PHE A 80 -20.71 6.80 6.67
CA PHE A 80 -20.08 5.50 6.48
C PHE A 80 -20.11 4.69 7.79
N THR A 81 -20.77 3.54 7.72
CA THR A 81 -20.84 2.57 8.81
C THR A 81 -19.77 1.49 8.61
N LEU A 82 -19.02 1.22 9.67
CA LEU A 82 -18.01 0.16 9.67
C LEU A 82 -18.67 -1.18 9.97
N PRO A 83 -18.21 -2.28 9.35
CA PRO A 83 -18.72 -3.61 9.64
C PRO A 83 -18.30 -4.07 11.05
N ASP A 84 -19.23 -4.65 11.80
CA ASP A 84 -18.99 -5.08 13.20
C ASP A 84 -18.00 -6.24 13.33
N ASN A 85 -17.76 -6.98 12.24
CA ASN A 85 -16.93 -8.18 12.21
C ASN A 85 -15.48 -7.92 11.75
N VAL A 86 -15.08 -6.66 11.58
CA VAL A 86 -13.72 -6.29 11.16
C VAL A 86 -13.10 -5.40 12.24
N ARG A 87 -11.82 -5.60 12.52
CA ARG A 87 -11.09 -4.79 13.50
C ARG A 87 -11.02 -3.33 13.05
N VAL A 88 -11.21 -2.41 13.99
CA VAL A 88 -11.26 -0.97 13.74
C VAL A 88 -10.24 -0.28 14.64
N HIS A 89 -9.39 0.55 14.03
CA HIS A 89 -8.39 1.36 14.69
C HIS A 89 -8.57 2.83 14.34
N GLU A 90 -8.55 3.68 15.36
CA GLU A 90 -8.68 5.14 15.22
C GLU A 90 -7.53 5.77 14.43
N GLU A 91 -6.33 5.18 14.54
CA GLU A 91 -5.10 5.58 13.87
C GLU A 91 -4.40 4.35 13.25
N PHE A 92 -3.09 4.43 13.01
CA PHE A 92 -2.31 3.30 12.56
C PHE A 92 -2.05 2.32 13.71
N TYR A 93 -2.17 1.02 13.47
CA TYR A 93 -1.99 -0.03 14.48
C TYR A 93 -0.52 -0.42 14.68
N ASN A 94 -0.24 -1.16 15.76
CA ASN A 94 1.04 -1.83 15.95
C ASN A 94 1.12 -3.09 15.07
N ILE A 95 2.06 -3.10 14.11
CA ILE A 95 2.20 -4.17 13.12
C ILE A 95 2.43 -5.55 13.77
N GLU A 96 3.27 -5.63 14.80
CA GLU A 96 3.61 -6.90 15.47
C GLU A 96 2.43 -7.52 16.20
N GLN A 97 1.44 -6.71 16.61
CA GLN A 97 0.23 -7.18 17.27
C GLN A 97 -0.87 -7.58 16.29
N GLU A 98 -0.89 -6.96 15.10
CA GLU A 98 -2.00 -7.08 14.16
C GLU A 98 -1.74 -8.14 13.08
N TRP A 99 -0.49 -8.26 12.63
CA TRP A 99 -0.15 -9.10 11.48
C TRP A 99 0.06 -10.57 11.86
N PRO A 100 -0.35 -11.52 11.01
CA PRO A 100 0.02 -12.92 11.14
C PRO A 100 1.55 -13.10 11.13
N GLU A 101 2.03 -14.15 11.79
CA GLU A 101 3.47 -14.45 11.91
C GLU A 101 4.17 -14.57 10.55
N GLU A 102 3.52 -15.18 9.55
CA GLU A 102 4.07 -15.29 8.19
C GLU A 102 4.28 -13.92 7.54
N SER A 103 3.33 -13.00 7.72
CA SER A 103 3.43 -11.63 7.21
C SER A 103 4.55 -10.87 7.92
N LEU A 104 4.73 -11.07 9.23
CA LEU A 104 5.85 -10.49 9.98
C LEU A 104 7.20 -11.05 9.53
N ALA A 105 7.29 -12.34 9.22
CA ALA A 105 8.50 -12.95 8.69
C ALA A 105 8.88 -12.33 7.34
N ARG A 106 7.90 -12.16 6.44
CA ARG A 106 8.09 -11.47 5.15
C ARG A 106 8.47 -10.00 5.31
N GLN A 107 7.84 -9.31 6.27
CA GLN A 107 8.16 -7.93 6.61
C GLN A 107 9.64 -7.76 6.98
N LYS A 108 10.17 -8.63 7.84
CA LYS A 108 11.58 -8.60 8.25
C LYS A 108 12.54 -8.71 7.07
N VAL A 109 12.14 -9.37 5.97
CA VAL A 109 12.96 -9.51 4.76
C VAL A 109 13.01 -8.21 3.96
N PHE A 110 11.86 -7.56 3.71
CA PHE A 110 11.84 -6.37 2.84
C PHE A 110 12.13 -5.05 3.57
N MET A 111 11.99 -5.00 4.89
CA MET A 111 12.17 -3.75 5.66
C MET A 111 13.57 -3.12 5.52
N PRO A 112 14.69 -3.87 5.57
CA PRO A 112 16.01 -3.29 5.34
C PRO A 112 16.16 -2.63 3.97
N LEU A 113 15.50 -3.19 2.93
CA LEU A 113 15.51 -2.61 1.58
C LEU A 113 14.73 -1.29 1.55
N MET A 114 13.60 -1.21 2.25
CA MET A 114 12.81 0.02 2.39
C MET A 114 13.59 1.11 3.12
N GLU A 115 14.30 0.76 4.19
CA GLU A 115 15.14 1.70 4.94
C GLU A 115 16.28 2.24 4.09
N GLU A 116 16.97 1.38 3.34
CA GLU A 116 18.04 1.80 2.44
C GLU A 116 17.52 2.76 1.36
N TYR A 117 16.40 2.44 0.72
CA TYR A 117 15.80 3.34 -0.26
C TYR A 117 15.44 4.70 0.37
N ARG A 118 14.86 4.71 1.57
CA ARG A 118 14.53 5.97 2.27
C ARG A 118 15.77 6.81 2.57
N ARG A 119 16.89 6.18 2.96
CA ARG A 119 18.17 6.86 3.16
C ARG A 119 18.66 7.52 1.87
N GLN A 120 18.64 6.79 0.76
CA GLN A 120 19.06 7.29 -0.55
C GLN A 120 18.19 8.48 -0.98
N LYS A 121 16.85 8.34 -0.91
CA LYS A 121 15.91 9.41 -1.27
C LYS A 121 16.05 10.66 -0.38
N ALA A 122 16.38 10.48 0.90
CA ALA A 122 16.64 11.60 1.81
C ALA A 122 17.94 12.34 1.44
N ALA A 123 18.99 11.61 1.04
CA ALA A 123 20.26 12.20 0.58
C ALA A 123 20.11 13.00 -0.72
N GLU A 124 19.25 12.55 -1.64
CA GLU A 124 18.96 13.26 -2.91
C GLU A 124 18.20 14.58 -2.71
N LYS A 125 17.52 14.75 -1.57
CA LYS A 125 16.77 15.96 -1.23
C LYS A 125 17.59 16.99 -0.42
N SER A 126 18.79 16.62 0.03
CA SER A 126 19.67 17.47 0.85
C SER A 126 20.69 18.21 -0.01
#